data_AF-A0AAN9ID62-F1
#
_entry.id   AF-A0AAN9ID62-F1
#
_cell.length_a   1.000
_cell.length_b   1.000
_cell.length_c   1.000
_cell.angle_alpha   90.00
_cell.angle_beta   90.00
_cell.angle_gamma   90.00
#
_symmetry.space_group_name_H-M   'P 1'
#
loop_
_entity.id
_entity.type
_entity.pdbx_description
1 polymer ?
#
loop_
_entity_poly.entity_id
_entity_poly.type
_entity_poly.pdbx_seq_one_letter_code
_entity_poly.pdbx_strand_id
1 'polypeptide(L)'
;MNWALTPYIVYLGGHSHGPDPSPDDLKSATDSHYDLLGSVLGSNEKAKEAIVYSYNKHINGFAALLEEEEASEIAKNPDVVSVFLSKEHKLHTTRSWDFLGLEKDGKIPASSAWRKARFGENIIIANIDTGVWPEHRSFNDKGYGPIPSKWRGKGVCDIGLYNASTKNFCNSRLCKPGTLDPRKPDITAPGVNVIAAYTLAADIWTVDVSGLS
;
A
#
# COMPACT_ATOMS: atom_id res chain seq x y z
N MET A 1 -25.74 11.27 -26.33
CA MET A 1 -24.56 11.57 -25.49
C MET A 1 -24.40 10.38 -24.55
N ASN A 2 -23.26 9.69 -24.62
CA ASN A 2 -22.89 8.66 -23.64
C ASN A 2 -22.36 9.42 -22.42
N TRP A 3 -23.12 9.53 -21.34
CA TRP A 3 -22.57 9.93 -20.05
C TRP A 3 -21.84 8.70 -19.49
N ALA A 4 -20.52 8.64 -19.71
CA ALA A 4 -19.71 7.59 -19.12
C ALA A 4 -19.36 8.03 -17.70
N LEU A 5 -19.88 7.30 -16.70
CA LEU A 5 -19.43 7.47 -15.32
C LEU A 5 -17.93 7.20 -15.24
N THR A 6 -17.19 8.10 -14.62
CA THR A 6 -15.74 7.98 -14.45
C THR A 6 -15.37 7.99 -12.97
N PRO A 7 -14.32 7.25 -12.56
CA PRO A 7 -13.91 7.22 -11.17
C PRO A 7 -13.21 8.54 -10.80
N TYR A 8 -13.77 9.26 -9.83
CA TYR A 8 -13.18 10.43 -9.20
C TYR A 8 -12.79 10.13 -7.75
N ILE A 9 -11.77 10.83 -7.28
CA ILE A 9 -11.38 10.87 -5.87
C ILE A 9 -11.80 12.23 -5.31
N VAL A 10 -12.61 12.20 -4.26
CA VAL A 10 -13.01 13.36 -3.47
C VAL A 10 -12.22 13.33 -2.17
N TYR A 11 -11.34 14.31 -1.99
CA TYR A 11 -10.45 14.42 -0.84
C TYR A 11 -10.95 15.50 0.13
N LEU A 12 -11.12 15.12 1.39
CA LEU A 12 -11.66 15.94 2.48
C LEU A 12 -10.60 16.29 3.53
N GLY A 13 -9.34 15.89 3.32
CA GLY A 13 -8.25 16.19 4.25
C GLY A 13 -8.00 15.08 5.27
N GLY A 14 -7.82 15.48 6.53
CA GLY A 14 -7.65 14.59 7.68
C GLY A 14 -8.95 14.39 8.44
N HIS A 15 -9.06 13.26 9.14
CA HIS A 15 -10.18 13.03 10.05
C HIS A 15 -10.00 13.81 11.36
N SER A 16 -11.12 14.09 12.02
CA SER A 16 -11.13 14.65 13.37
C SER A 16 -10.78 13.62 14.45
N HIS A 17 -10.96 12.33 14.15
CA HIS A 17 -10.54 11.25 15.04
C HIS A 17 -9.01 11.07 15.02
N GLY A 18 -8.46 10.62 16.15
CA GLY A 18 -7.03 10.41 16.32
C GLY A 18 -6.46 9.24 15.49
N PRO A 19 -5.20 8.85 15.73
CA PRO A 19 -4.50 7.82 14.95
C PRO A 19 -5.06 6.40 15.13
N ASP A 20 -5.81 6.16 16.21
CA ASP A 20 -6.41 4.87 16.56
C ASP A 20 -7.95 4.98 16.64
N PRO A 21 -8.66 5.15 15.51
CA PRO A 21 -10.12 5.29 15.49
C PRO A 21 -10.83 4.00 15.91
N SER A 22 -11.95 4.16 16.62
CA SER A 22 -12.87 3.07 16.94
C SER A 22 -13.69 2.66 15.71
N PRO A 23 -14.33 1.47 15.72
CA PRO A 23 -15.24 1.08 14.65
C PRO A 23 -16.38 2.08 14.39
N ASP A 24 -16.87 2.74 15.45
CA ASP A 24 -17.92 3.74 15.37
C ASP A 24 -17.43 5.03 14.71
N ASP A 25 -16.17 5.42 14.94
CA ASP A 25 -15.54 6.56 14.25
C ASP A 25 -15.45 6.29 12.74
N LEU A 26 -14.97 5.09 12.37
CA LEU A 26 -14.86 4.68 10.95
C LEU A 26 -16.23 4.64 10.26
N LYS A 27 -17.26 4.18 10.99
CA LYS A 27 -18.63 4.15 10.50
C LYS A 27 -19.17 5.57 10.33
N SER A 28 -18.97 6.44 11.31
CA SER A 28 -19.41 7.83 11.27
C SER A 28 -18.77 8.60 10.11
N ALA A 29 -17.47 8.42 9.88
CA ALA A 29 -16.78 8.96 8.72
C ALA A 29 -17.41 8.48 7.41
N THR A 30 -17.68 7.17 7.31
CA THR A 30 -18.32 6.59 6.11
C THR A 30 -19.73 7.12 5.88
N ASP A 31 -20.52 7.25 6.94
CA ASP A 31 -21.88 7.80 6.86
C ASP A 31 -21.85 9.27 6.39
N SER A 32 -20.88 10.05 6.88
CA SER A 32 -20.67 11.43 6.44
C SER A 32 -20.32 11.55 4.94
N HIS A 33 -19.60 10.57 4.38
CA HIS A 33 -19.33 10.53 2.95
C HIS A 33 -20.62 10.29 2.14
N TYR A 34 -21.50 9.42 2.62
CA TYR A 34 -22.80 9.19 1.99
C TYR A 34 -23.67 10.43 2.04
N ASP A 35 -23.71 11.12 3.19
CA ASP A 35 -24.48 12.36 3.33
C ASP A 35 -23.95 13.46 2.41
N LEU A 36 -22.62 13.62 2.32
CA LEU A 36 -21.98 14.60 1.46
C LEU A 36 -22.29 14.35 -0.01
N LEU A 37 -22.05 13.14 -0.52
CA LEU A 37 -22.35 12.83 -1.92
C LEU A 37 -23.86 12.78 -2.18
N GLY A 38 -24.63 12.32 -1.21
CA GLY A 38 -26.10 12.27 -1.27
C GLY A 38 -26.73 13.66 -1.44
N SER A 39 -26.10 14.70 -0.88
CA SER A 39 -26.53 16.10 -1.08
C SER A 39 -26.43 16.56 -2.54
N VAL A 40 -25.53 15.96 -3.33
CA VAL A 40 -25.34 16.26 -4.76
C VAL A 40 -26.20 15.34 -5.64
N LEU A 41 -26.23 14.04 -5.33
CA LEU A 41 -26.98 13.04 -6.13
C LEU A 41 -28.49 13.00 -5.83
N GLY A 42 -28.91 13.65 -4.74
CA GLY A 42 -30.29 13.74 -4.28
C GLY A 42 -30.75 12.59 -3.38
N SER A 43 -29.91 11.58 -3.11
CA SER A 43 -30.19 10.56 -2.07
C SER A 43 -28.94 9.82 -1.59
N ASN A 44 -28.99 9.33 -0.35
CA ASN A 44 -27.92 8.52 0.22
C ASN A 44 -27.83 7.13 -0.42
N GLU A 45 -28.93 6.60 -0.95
CA GLU A 45 -28.95 5.33 -1.69
C GLU A 45 -28.09 5.43 -2.95
N LYS A 46 -28.25 6.50 -3.74
CA LYS A 46 -27.40 6.76 -4.91
C LYS A 46 -25.94 6.97 -4.52
N ALA A 47 -25.68 7.66 -3.42
CA ALA A 47 -24.32 7.85 -2.92
C ALA A 47 -23.65 6.50 -2.57
N LYS A 48 -24.38 5.58 -1.94
CA LYS A 48 -23.89 4.23 -1.62
C LYS A 48 -23.61 3.40 -2.87
N GLU A 49 -24.39 3.58 -3.93
CA GLU A 49 -24.17 2.91 -5.22
C GLU A 49 -22.98 3.49 -5.99
N ALA A 50 -22.79 4.82 -5.92
CA ALA A 50 -21.71 5.51 -6.63
C ALA A 50 -20.35 5.37 -5.94
N ILE A 51 -20.30 5.33 -4.60
CA ILE A 51 -19.04 5.22 -3.84
C ILE A 51 -18.47 3.81 -4.00
N VAL A 52 -17.33 3.74 -4.67
CA VAL A 52 -16.53 2.52 -4.86
C VAL A 52 -15.71 2.22 -3.60
N TYR A 53 -15.18 3.24 -2.94
CA TYR A 53 -14.38 3.08 -1.74
C TYR A 53 -14.45 4.33 -0.84
N SER A 54 -14.51 4.10 0.47
CA SER A 54 -14.55 5.14 1.51
C SER A 54 -13.25 5.11 2.30
N TYR A 55 -12.42 6.16 2.18
CA TYR A 55 -11.20 6.36 2.95
C TYR A 55 -11.58 6.95 4.31
N ASN A 56 -11.59 6.14 5.37
CA ASN A 56 -12.30 6.48 6.61
C ASN A 56 -11.44 6.39 7.88
N LYS A 57 -10.12 6.20 7.76
CA LYS A 57 -9.20 5.88 8.85
C LYS A 57 -7.96 6.77 8.91
N HIS A 58 -7.25 6.94 7.81
CA HIS A 58 -5.99 7.72 7.76
C HIS A 58 -6.10 8.93 6.84
N ILE A 59 -6.92 8.81 5.81
CA ILE A 59 -7.27 9.88 4.88
C ILE A 59 -8.77 10.04 4.95
N ASN A 60 -9.26 11.27 4.88
CA ASN A 60 -10.69 11.56 4.79
C ASN A 60 -11.07 11.81 3.33
N GLY A 61 -12.05 11.06 2.82
CA GLY A 61 -12.50 11.14 1.44
C GLY A 61 -13.04 9.83 0.89
N PHE A 62 -13.37 9.81 -0.39
CA PHE A 62 -13.90 8.63 -1.06
C PHE A 62 -13.61 8.64 -2.56
N ALA A 63 -13.64 7.44 -3.15
CA ALA A 63 -13.64 7.24 -4.59
C ALA A 63 -15.07 6.92 -5.03
N ALA A 64 -15.58 7.64 -6.03
CA ALA A 64 -16.94 7.45 -6.55
C ALA A 64 -16.96 7.50 -8.09
N LEU A 65 -17.90 6.76 -8.67
CA LEU A 65 -18.24 6.86 -10.09
C LEU A 65 -19.19 8.03 -10.28
N LEU A 66 -18.73 9.08 -10.96
CA LEU A 66 -19.48 10.34 -11.13
C LEU A 66 -19.47 10.79 -12.59
N GLU A 67 -20.49 11.56 -12.95
CA GLU A 67 -20.48 12.45 -14.11
C GLU A 67 -19.59 13.67 -13.84
N GLU A 68 -19.15 14.35 -14.90
CA GLU A 68 -18.28 15.53 -14.77
C GLU A 68 -19.00 16.68 -14.06
N GLU A 69 -20.30 16.83 -14.30
CA GLU A 69 -21.17 17.81 -13.67
C GLU A 69 -21.31 17.55 -12.16
N GLU A 70 -21.48 16.29 -11.76
CA GLU A 70 -21.57 15.87 -10.35
C GLU A 70 -20.23 16.10 -9.63
N ALA A 71 -19.12 15.77 -10.29
CA ALA A 71 -17.76 16.02 -9.77
C ALA A 71 -17.47 17.53 -9.64
N SER A 72 -17.95 18.35 -10.58
CA SER A 72 -17.81 19.80 -10.49
C SER A 72 -18.72 20.40 -9.42
N GLU A 73 -19.89 19.82 -9.18
CA GLU A 73 -20.81 20.30 -8.14
C GLU A 73 -20.28 20.00 -6.75
N ILE A 74 -19.81 18.77 -6.51
CA ILE A 74 -19.26 18.40 -5.19
C ILE A 74 -17.99 19.18 -4.86
N ALA A 75 -17.19 19.56 -5.87
CA ALA A 75 -16.00 20.40 -5.69
C ALA A 75 -16.30 21.82 -5.16
N LYS A 76 -17.55 22.28 -5.23
CA LYS A 76 -17.96 23.59 -4.70
C LYS A 76 -18.22 23.56 -3.19
N ASN A 77 -18.33 22.37 -2.60
CA ASN A 77 -18.58 22.23 -1.17
C ASN A 77 -17.34 22.70 -0.38
N PRO A 78 -17.50 23.57 0.64
CA PRO A 78 -16.37 24.11 1.41
C PRO A 78 -15.58 23.06 2.20
N ASP A 79 -16.19 21.92 2.51
CA ASP A 79 -15.53 20.81 3.22
C ASP A 79 -14.69 19.92 2.28
N VAL A 80 -14.81 20.13 0.96
CA VAL A 80 -14.04 19.40 -0.06
C VAL A 80 -12.75 20.14 -0.38
N VAL A 81 -11.62 19.49 -0.12
CA VAL A 81 -10.29 20.05 -0.38
C VAL A 81 -9.93 19.95 -1.87
N SER A 82 -10.21 18.81 -2.51
CA SER A 82 -9.96 18.62 -3.93
C SER A 82 -10.76 17.46 -4.51
N VAL A 83 -11.15 17.59 -5.78
CA VAL A 83 -11.75 16.53 -6.59
C VAL A 83 -10.88 16.31 -7.83
N PHE A 84 -10.51 15.07 -8.11
CA PHE A 84 -9.68 14.75 -9.27
C PHE A 84 -9.97 13.36 -9.82
N LEU A 85 -9.76 13.18 -11.12
CA LEU A 85 -9.90 11.88 -11.77
C LEU A 85 -8.96 10.85 -11.16
N SER A 86 -9.51 9.67 -10.86
CA SER A 86 -8.71 8.51 -10.51
C SER A 86 -7.89 8.08 -11.73
N LYS A 87 -6.60 7.87 -11.52
CA LYS A 87 -5.66 7.50 -12.58
C LYS A 87 -5.11 6.11 -12.33
N GLU A 88 -5.18 5.27 -13.35
CA GLU A 88 -4.46 4.00 -13.36
C GLU A 88 -2.97 4.28 -13.62
N HIS A 89 -2.11 3.75 -12.77
CA HIS A 89 -0.67 3.83 -12.94
C HIS A 89 -0.14 2.53 -13.53
N LYS A 90 0.61 2.62 -14.63
CA LYS A 90 1.32 1.48 -15.22
C LYS A 90 2.59 1.21 -14.43
N LEU A 91 2.87 -0.07 -14.20
CA LEU A 91 4.10 -0.49 -13.54
C LEU A 91 5.30 -0.12 -14.42
N HIS A 92 6.23 0.63 -13.83
CA HIS A 92 7.53 0.89 -14.41
C HIS A 92 8.57 0.12 -13.62
N THR A 93 9.05 -1.00 -14.17
CA THR A 93 10.19 -1.73 -13.59
C THR A 93 11.44 -1.45 -14.43
N THR A 94 12.42 -0.78 -13.85
CA THR A 94 13.75 -0.61 -14.47
C THR A 94 14.72 -1.63 -13.88
N ARG A 95 15.45 -2.36 -14.74
CA ARG A 95 16.48 -3.32 -14.33
C ARG A 95 17.88 -2.70 -14.46
N SER A 96 18.64 -2.72 -13.38
CA SER A 96 19.85 -3.55 -13.18
C SER A 96 20.83 -2.85 -12.23
N TRP A 97 21.35 -3.60 -11.25
CA TRP A 97 22.22 -3.08 -10.19
C TRP A 97 23.60 -2.61 -10.70
N ASP A 98 24.04 -3.18 -11.82
CA ASP A 98 25.27 -2.81 -12.53
C ASP A 98 25.24 -1.36 -13.00
N PHE A 99 24.08 -0.89 -13.48
CA PHE A 99 23.90 0.49 -13.91
C PHE A 99 24.11 1.49 -12.77
N LEU A 100 23.78 1.08 -11.54
CA LEU A 100 23.94 1.89 -10.33
C LEU A 100 25.34 1.74 -9.71
N GLY A 101 26.23 0.93 -10.29
CA GLY A 101 27.60 0.72 -9.82
C GLY A 101 27.68 0.10 -8.41
N LEU A 102 26.63 -0.61 -7.98
CA LEU A 102 26.59 -1.25 -6.67
C LEU A 102 27.44 -2.52 -6.62
N GLU A 103 27.63 -3.13 -7.78
CA GLU A 103 28.46 -4.29 -8.06
C GLU A 103 29.32 -3.99 -9.30
N LYS A 104 30.52 -4.58 -9.34
CA LYS A 104 31.37 -4.62 -10.52
C LYS A 104 32.07 -5.96 -10.58
N ASP A 105 31.89 -6.70 -11.67
CA ASP A 105 32.55 -7.98 -11.95
C ASP A 105 32.36 -9.03 -10.83
N GLY A 106 31.14 -9.19 -10.28
CA GLY A 106 30.85 -10.13 -9.20
C GLY A 106 31.32 -9.67 -7.82
N LYS A 107 31.85 -8.45 -7.69
CA LYS A 107 32.41 -7.91 -6.45
C LYS A 107 31.71 -6.63 -6.04
N ILE A 108 31.56 -6.45 -4.74
CA ILE A 108 30.93 -5.26 -4.13
C ILE A 108 32.05 -4.33 -3.67
N PRO A 109 32.31 -3.20 -4.36
CA PRO A 109 33.40 -2.30 -4.00
C PRO A 109 33.27 -1.78 -2.57
N ALA A 110 34.40 -1.44 -1.95
CA ALA A 110 34.41 -0.88 -0.60
C ALA A 110 33.59 0.42 -0.50
N SER A 111 33.55 1.19 -1.60
CA SER A 111 32.83 2.44 -1.78
C SER A 111 31.33 2.27 -2.10
N SER A 112 30.88 1.05 -2.38
CA SER A 112 29.49 0.75 -2.77
C SER A 112 28.50 1.23 -1.73
N ALA A 113 27.37 1.79 -2.18
CA ALA A 113 26.28 2.21 -1.31
C ALA A 113 25.75 1.04 -0.47
N TRP A 114 25.80 -0.19 -0.97
CA TRP A 114 25.45 -1.37 -0.18
C TRP A 114 26.33 -1.53 1.05
N ARG A 115 27.66 -1.43 0.95
CA ARG A 115 28.53 -1.54 2.14
C ARG A 115 28.33 -0.37 3.09
N LYS A 116 28.21 0.86 2.56
CA LYS A 116 27.98 2.06 3.38
C LYS A 116 26.64 2.03 4.12
N ALA A 117 25.59 1.53 3.47
CA ALA A 117 24.26 1.37 4.05
C ALA A 117 24.07 0.02 4.77
N ARG A 118 25.15 -0.75 4.96
CA ARG A 118 25.11 -2.08 5.59
C ARG A 118 24.06 -3.00 4.97
N PHE A 119 23.93 -2.96 3.64
CA PHE A 119 22.98 -3.75 2.86
C PHE A 119 21.51 -3.51 3.23
N GLY A 120 21.19 -2.31 3.75
CA GLY A 120 19.83 -1.99 4.21
C GLY A 120 19.54 -2.48 5.63
N GLU A 121 20.59 -2.69 6.44
CA GLU A 121 20.47 -3.13 7.83
C GLU A 121 19.45 -2.30 8.62
N ASN A 122 18.47 -2.96 9.23
CA ASN A 122 17.46 -2.33 10.09
C ASN A 122 16.59 -1.28 9.34
N ILE A 123 16.48 -1.42 8.02
CA ILE A 123 15.57 -0.64 7.18
C ILE A 123 14.40 -1.54 6.77
N ILE A 124 13.21 -0.95 6.72
CA ILE A 124 11.98 -1.60 6.26
C ILE A 124 11.55 -0.85 5.01
N ILE A 125 11.48 -1.55 3.89
CA ILE A 125 11.07 -0.98 2.61
C ILE A 125 9.69 -1.52 2.30
N ALA A 126 8.70 -0.64 2.23
CA ALA A 126 7.38 -0.97 1.73
C ALA A 126 7.39 -0.87 0.20
N ASN A 127 7.13 -1.99 -0.48
CA ASN A 127 6.90 -2.08 -1.90
C ASN A 127 5.39 -2.07 -2.16
N ILE A 128 4.95 -1.25 -3.11
CA ILE A 128 3.59 -1.22 -3.60
C ILE A 128 3.61 -1.81 -5.01
N ASP A 129 3.19 -3.08 -5.14
CA ASP A 129 3.30 -3.85 -6.38
C ASP A 129 2.09 -4.77 -6.55
N THR A 130 2.13 -5.62 -7.57
CA THR A 130 1.16 -6.66 -7.90
C THR A 130 1.17 -7.85 -6.94
N GLY A 131 2.18 -7.95 -6.07
CA GLY A 131 2.29 -9.01 -5.07
C GLY A 131 3.72 -9.54 -4.95
N VAL A 132 3.86 -10.66 -4.25
CA VAL A 132 5.13 -11.36 -4.06
C VAL A 132 4.93 -12.86 -4.16
N TRP A 133 5.95 -13.57 -4.63
CA TRP A 133 6.03 -15.02 -4.53
C TRP A 133 6.83 -15.38 -3.26
N PRO A 134 6.18 -15.60 -2.09
CA PRO A 134 6.87 -15.73 -0.81
C PRO A 134 7.74 -16.98 -0.71
N GLU A 135 7.42 -18.05 -1.43
CA GLU A 135 8.20 -19.29 -1.45
C GLU A 135 9.48 -19.21 -2.28
N HIS A 136 9.68 -18.14 -3.04
CA HIS A 136 10.89 -17.99 -3.85
C HIS A 136 12.12 -17.89 -2.94
N ARG A 137 13.24 -18.51 -3.33
CA ARG A 137 14.49 -18.54 -2.54
C ARG A 137 15.01 -17.16 -2.14
N SER A 138 14.70 -16.15 -2.95
CA SER A 138 15.01 -14.73 -2.68
C SER A 138 14.22 -14.13 -1.53
N PHE A 139 13.33 -14.87 -0.89
CA PHE A 139 12.64 -14.46 0.34
C PHE A 139 12.97 -15.36 1.53
N ASN A 140 13.96 -16.26 1.40
CA ASN A 140 14.50 -17.01 2.53
C ASN A 140 15.21 -16.06 3.51
N ASP A 141 14.98 -16.26 4.81
CA ASP A 141 15.50 -15.49 5.93
C ASP A 141 16.78 -16.08 6.56
N LYS A 142 17.37 -17.11 5.95
CA LYS A 142 18.68 -17.63 6.35
C LYS A 142 19.72 -16.51 6.32
N GLY A 143 20.36 -16.24 7.46
CA GLY A 143 21.34 -15.17 7.64
C GLY A 143 20.73 -13.83 8.08
N TYR A 144 19.42 -13.76 8.31
CA TYR A 144 18.74 -12.57 8.81
C TYR A 144 18.50 -12.68 10.32
N GLY A 145 18.71 -11.59 11.06
CA GLY A 145 18.40 -11.48 12.49
C GLY A 145 16.90 -11.26 12.78
N PRO A 146 16.54 -10.81 13.99
CA PRO A 146 15.15 -10.57 14.36
C PRO A 146 14.56 -9.34 13.65
N ILE A 147 13.23 -9.34 13.47
CA ILE A 147 12.49 -8.19 12.93
C ILE A 147 12.76 -6.95 13.80
N PRO A 148 13.03 -5.76 13.20
CA PRO A 148 13.26 -4.54 13.95
C PRO A 148 12.16 -4.21 14.97
N SER A 149 12.55 -3.81 16.19
CA SER A 149 11.60 -3.43 17.26
C SER A 149 10.72 -2.21 16.92
N LYS A 150 11.15 -1.39 15.96
CA LYS A 150 10.37 -0.27 15.41
C LYS A 150 9.23 -0.71 14.49
N TRP A 151 9.25 -1.96 14.01
CA TRP A 151 8.15 -2.50 13.23
C TRP A 151 6.89 -2.58 14.09
N ARG A 152 5.80 -2.02 13.58
CA ARG A 152 4.49 -2.00 14.28
C ARG A 152 3.49 -2.96 13.67
N GLY A 153 3.94 -3.89 12.83
CA GLY A 153 3.04 -4.80 12.12
C GLY A 153 2.34 -5.86 12.99
N LYS A 154 2.46 -5.82 14.32
CA LYS A 154 1.75 -6.68 15.29
C LYS A 154 1.76 -8.19 15.00
N GLY A 155 2.65 -8.68 14.13
CA GLY A 155 2.83 -10.10 13.84
C GLY A 155 1.76 -10.75 12.96
N VAL A 156 0.99 -9.98 12.17
CA VAL A 156 -0.02 -10.50 11.24
C VAL A 156 0.63 -10.83 9.88
N CYS A 157 0.20 -11.89 9.20
CA CYS A 157 0.71 -12.23 7.86
C CYS A 157 -0.48 -12.42 6.93
N ASP A 158 -0.81 -11.38 6.17
CA ASP A 158 -1.91 -11.41 5.21
C ASP A 158 -1.36 -11.36 3.79
N ILE A 159 -1.30 -12.53 3.17
CA ILE A 159 -1.01 -12.69 1.75
C ILE A 159 -2.35 -13.04 1.12
N GLY A 160 -3.11 -12.00 0.81
CA GLY A 160 -4.41 -12.13 0.17
C GLY A 160 -4.30 -13.06 -1.05
N LEU A 161 -5.23 -14.02 -1.13
CA LEU A 161 -5.48 -15.03 -2.17
C LEU A 161 -5.12 -16.49 -1.85
N TYR A 162 -4.42 -16.80 -0.76
CA TYR A 162 -4.25 -18.21 -0.36
C TYR A 162 -5.08 -18.57 0.88
N ASN A 163 -6.20 -19.27 0.65
CA ASN A 163 -6.83 -20.15 1.63
C ASN A 163 -5.91 -21.37 1.92
N ALA A 164 -4.67 -21.12 2.32
CA ALA A 164 -3.76 -22.13 2.84
C ALA A 164 -3.68 -21.95 4.34
N SER A 165 -4.68 -22.48 5.04
CA SER A 165 -4.86 -22.46 6.49
C SER A 165 -3.76 -23.16 7.31
N THR A 166 -2.53 -23.31 6.80
CA THR A 166 -1.43 -24.02 7.49
C THR A 166 -0.02 -23.48 7.25
N LYS A 167 0.22 -22.47 6.40
CA LYS A 167 1.60 -22.03 6.06
C LYS A 167 1.85 -20.56 6.39
N ASN A 168 2.73 -20.30 7.36
CA ASN A 168 3.23 -18.97 7.67
C ASN A 168 4.29 -18.58 6.63
N PHE A 169 3.92 -17.72 5.68
CA PHE A 169 4.80 -17.25 4.61
C PHE A 169 5.68 -16.06 4.98
N CYS A 170 5.33 -15.35 6.05
CA CYS A 170 6.10 -14.23 6.54
C CYS A 170 7.20 -14.69 7.50
N ASN A 171 8.40 -14.17 7.29
CA ASN A 171 9.60 -14.51 8.03
C ASN A 171 10.39 -13.23 8.38
N SER A 172 11.64 -13.32 8.81
CA SER A 172 12.37 -12.09 9.11
C SER A 172 12.53 -11.22 7.86
N ARG A 173 12.81 -11.80 6.68
CA ARG A 173 13.01 -11.11 5.40
C ARG A 173 11.74 -10.49 4.82
N LEU A 174 10.63 -11.24 4.82
CA LEU A 174 9.28 -10.77 4.53
C LEU A 174 8.58 -10.46 5.84
N CYS A 175 8.74 -9.22 6.31
CA CYS A 175 8.15 -8.80 7.58
C CYS A 175 6.64 -9.07 7.56
N LYS A 176 6.17 -9.73 8.61
CA LYS A 176 4.74 -9.92 8.92
C LYS A 176 4.02 -8.58 8.75
N PRO A 177 3.19 -8.35 7.70
CA PRO A 177 2.44 -7.12 7.54
C PRO A 177 1.72 -6.73 8.84
N GLY A 178 1.49 -5.44 9.03
CA GLY A 178 0.46 -5.01 9.99
C GLY A 178 -0.85 -5.74 9.76
N THR A 179 -1.81 -5.56 10.67
CA THR A 179 -3.21 -5.75 10.30
C THR A 179 -3.52 -4.80 9.13
N LEU A 180 -3.21 -5.25 7.92
CA LEU A 180 -3.83 -4.86 6.68
C LEU A 180 -4.92 -5.91 6.59
N ASP A 181 -6.09 -5.65 7.18
CA ASP A 181 -7.28 -6.39 6.75
C ASP A 181 -7.29 -6.23 5.22
N PRO A 182 -7.35 -7.31 4.42
CA PRO A 182 -7.47 -7.22 2.96
C PRO A 182 -8.66 -6.35 2.54
N ARG A 183 -9.54 -6.04 3.49
CA ARG A 183 -10.64 -5.10 3.33
C ARG A 183 -10.28 -3.63 3.54
N LYS A 184 -9.35 -3.19 4.42
CA LYS A 184 -9.20 -1.75 4.77
C LYS A 184 -7.87 -1.31 5.45
N PRO A 185 -6.80 -1.07 4.67
CA PRO A 185 -5.94 0.07 4.93
C PRO A 185 -6.19 1.13 3.86
N ASP A 186 -6.42 2.39 4.24
CA ASP A 186 -6.75 3.50 3.31
C ASP A 186 -5.68 3.82 2.25
N ILE A 187 -4.56 3.09 2.24
CA ILE A 187 -3.52 3.17 1.22
C ILE A 187 -3.60 2.03 0.18
N THR A 188 -4.42 0.99 0.42
CA THR A 188 -4.68 -0.07 -0.55
C THR A 188 -5.99 0.23 -1.27
N ALA A 189 -5.91 1.01 -2.35
CA ALA A 189 -6.98 0.96 -3.34
C ALA A 189 -7.08 -0.48 -3.91
N PRO A 190 -8.23 -0.89 -4.46
CA PRO A 190 -8.34 -2.15 -5.19
C PRO A 190 -7.18 -2.28 -6.20
N GLY A 191 -6.36 -3.33 -6.07
CA GLY A 191 -5.20 -3.59 -6.94
C GLY A 191 -3.82 -3.19 -6.39
N VAL A 192 -3.72 -2.77 -5.12
CA VAL A 192 -2.46 -2.30 -4.49
C VAL A 192 -2.02 -3.27 -3.38
N ASN A 193 -0.94 -4.05 -3.59
CA ASN A 193 -0.35 -4.89 -2.53
C ASN A 193 0.85 -4.20 -1.89
N VAL A 194 0.83 -4.03 -0.56
CA VAL A 194 1.94 -3.46 0.22
C VAL A 194 2.77 -4.60 0.83
N ILE A 195 4.04 -4.71 0.46
CA ILE A 195 4.97 -5.73 0.97
C ILE A 195 6.13 -5.04 1.68
N ALA A 196 6.41 -5.43 2.92
CA ALA A 196 7.57 -4.93 3.65
C ALA A 196 8.71 -5.96 3.60
N ALA A 197 9.84 -5.59 2.99
CA ALA A 197 11.07 -6.37 3.07
C ALA A 197 12.07 -5.71 4.01
N TYR A 198 12.84 -6.52 4.74
CA TYR A 198 13.96 -6.07 5.56
C TYR A 198 15.23 -6.85 5.20
N THR A 199 16.41 -6.30 5.51
CA THR A 199 17.69 -7.01 5.38
C THR A 199 18.59 -6.68 6.57
N LEU A 200 19.36 -7.66 7.06
CA LEU A 200 20.57 -7.43 7.88
C LEU A 200 21.72 -8.18 7.23
N ALA A 201 22.92 -7.61 7.35
CA ALA A 201 24.15 -8.31 6.99
C ALA A 201 24.60 -9.19 8.15
N ALA A 202 24.61 -10.52 7.95
CA ALA A 202 25.48 -11.41 8.70
C ALA A 202 26.24 -12.30 7.70
N ASP A 203 27.54 -12.05 7.59
CA ASP A 203 28.59 -12.81 6.88
C ASP A 203 28.22 -13.38 5.51
N ILE A 204 28.21 -12.49 4.50
CA ILE A 204 28.19 -12.86 3.08
C ILE A 204 29.54 -13.49 2.72
N TRP A 205 29.66 -14.79 2.94
CA TRP A 205 30.63 -15.64 2.24
C TRP A 205 29.96 -16.81 1.48
N THR A 206 28.63 -16.91 1.46
CA THR A 206 27.93 -18.05 0.82
C THR A 206 26.61 -17.75 0.11
N VAL A 207 26.26 -16.49 -0.18
CA VAL A 207 25.06 -16.22 -1.00
C VAL A 207 25.41 -16.35 -2.48
N ASP A 208 25.17 -17.53 -3.03
CA ASP A 208 25.17 -17.76 -4.47
C ASP A 208 24.02 -16.97 -5.14
N VAL A 209 24.39 -15.91 -5.85
CA VAL A 209 23.47 -15.01 -6.58
C VAL A 209 23.23 -15.47 -8.04
N SER A 210 23.74 -16.63 -8.45
CA SER A 210 23.74 -17.12 -9.83
C SER A 210 22.37 -17.48 -10.45
N GLY A 211 21.25 -17.19 -9.80
CA GLY A 211 19.93 -17.50 -10.40
C GLY A 211 18.84 -16.52 -10.02
N LEU A 212 19.18 -15.23 -10.04
CA LEU A 212 18.22 -14.16 -10.24
C LEU A 212 18.37 -13.67 -11.69
N SER A 213 18.16 -14.56 -12.66
CA SER A 213 18.11 -14.23 -14.09
C SER A 213 16.67 -14.07 -14.55
#